data_AF-A0A937WH99-F1
#
_entry.id   AF-A0A937WH99-F1
#
_cell.length_a   1.000
_cell.length_b   1.000
_cell.length_c   1.000
_cell.angle_alpha   90.00
_cell.angle_beta   90.00
_cell.angle_gamma   90.00
#
_symmetry.space_group_name_H-M   'P 1'
#
loop_
_entity.id
_entity.type
_entity.pdbx_description
1 polymer ?
#
loop_
_entity_poly.entity_id
_entity_poly.type
_entity_poly.pdbx_seq_one_letter_code
_entity_poly.pdbx_strand_id
1 'polypeptide(L)'
;MSTKSPKRGDRLKIVLIITALVVPGFLLGFISIIDRWAKMPAKFYIWAVILLVVAIAGGVIIALRMVKKEMALAQLKSDFVSNAAHELKTPLTSINMFAEMLLLKLYENDAEAEEYLRVIQKESNRLIRLVERVMDFSRIQKEFHYKQESISEVILSTVEIFRAQLVELDVKVNSHCCCQPGRWSASDRSYWFSKSLVTFCQKNFT
;
A
#
# COMPACT_ATOMS: atom_id res chain seq x y z
N MET A 1 -47.89 47.73 -37.59
CA MET A 1 -46.88 48.64 -37.02
C MET A 1 -45.51 48.17 -37.52
N SER A 2 -44.98 48.78 -38.58
CA SER A 2 -43.80 48.29 -39.30
C SER A 2 -42.52 48.69 -38.55
N THR A 3 -41.83 47.72 -37.96
CA THR A 3 -40.53 47.93 -37.32
C THR A 3 -39.47 48.05 -38.43
N LYS A 4 -39.12 49.29 -38.77
CA LYS A 4 -38.09 49.62 -39.76
C LYS A 4 -36.74 49.06 -39.29
N SER A 5 -36.29 47.97 -39.94
CA SER A 5 -35.00 47.33 -39.65
C SER A 5 -33.86 48.35 -39.78
N PRO A 6 -33.01 48.53 -38.75
CA PRO A 6 -31.97 49.55 -38.76
C PRO A 6 -30.96 49.26 -39.89
N LYS A 7 -30.76 50.24 -40.78
CA LYS A 7 -29.83 50.14 -41.92
C LYS A 7 -28.42 49.85 -41.40
N ARG A 8 -27.68 48.99 -42.13
CA ARG A 8 -26.31 48.52 -41.80
C ARG A 8 -25.33 49.65 -41.43
N GLY A 9 -25.51 50.85 -41.98
CA GLY A 9 -24.69 52.03 -41.67
C GLY A 9 -24.90 52.58 -40.25
N ASP A 10 -26.08 52.47 -39.67
CA ASP A 10 -26.37 52.99 -38.33
C ASP A 10 -25.81 52.07 -37.24
N ARG A 11 -25.82 50.74 -37.47
CA ARG A 11 -25.15 49.78 -36.59
C ARG A 11 -23.64 49.99 -36.55
N LEU A 12 -23.02 50.29 -37.69
CA LEU A 12 -21.58 50.53 -37.76
C LEU A 12 -21.18 51.79 -37.00
N LYS A 13 -21.97 52.87 -37.10
CA LYS A 13 -21.77 54.11 -36.33
C LYS A 13 -21.90 53.87 -34.82
N ILE A 14 -22.89 53.08 -34.40
CA ILE A 14 -23.08 52.73 -32.98
C ILE A 14 -21.87 51.94 -32.45
N VAL A 15 -21.39 50.94 -33.19
CA VAL A 15 -20.22 50.15 -32.78
C VAL A 15 -18.97 51.03 -32.68
N LEU A 16 -18.72 51.90 -33.68
CA LEU A 16 -17.57 52.81 -33.67
C LEU A 16 -17.61 53.77 -32.47
N ILE A 17 -18.78 54.32 -32.13
CA ILE A 17 -18.96 55.20 -30.99
C ILE A 17 -18.73 54.44 -29.67
N ILE A 18 -19.27 53.23 -29.52
CA ILE A 18 -19.07 52.41 -28.32
C ILE A 18 -17.59 52.06 -28.14
N THR A 19 -16.91 51.61 -29.20
CA THR A 19 -15.47 51.31 -29.12
C THR A 19 -14.64 52.55 -28.82
N ALA A 20 -14.96 53.69 -29.42
CA ALA A 20 -14.26 54.94 -29.18
C ALA A 20 -14.45 55.48 -27.76
N LEU A 21 -15.50 55.05 -27.05
CA LEU A 21 -15.82 55.52 -25.69
C LEU A 21 -15.33 54.53 -24.61
N VAL A 22 -15.43 53.23 -24.88
CA VAL A 22 -15.07 52.17 -23.92
C VAL A 22 -13.58 51.84 -23.95
N VAL A 23 -12.96 51.77 -25.14
CA VAL A 23 -11.56 51.34 -25.28
C VAL A 23 -10.59 52.33 -24.61
N PRO A 24 -10.74 53.66 -24.71
CA PRO A 24 -9.85 54.59 -24.03
C PRO A 24 -9.94 54.50 -22.50
N GLY A 25 -11.15 54.33 -21.95
CA GLY A 25 -11.33 54.15 -20.51
C GLY A 25 -10.65 52.88 -19.99
N PHE A 26 -10.74 51.79 -20.76
CA PHE A 26 -10.07 50.54 -20.43
C PHE A 26 -8.54 50.66 -20.52
N LEU A 27 -8.03 51.34 -21.56
CA LEU A 27 -6.60 51.60 -21.71
C LEU A 27 -6.04 52.49 -20.60
N LEU A 28 -6.73 53.59 -20.25
CA LEU A 28 -6.32 54.47 -19.15
C LEU A 28 -6.39 53.77 -17.80
N GLY A 29 -7.42 52.94 -17.57
CA GLY A 29 -7.51 52.09 -16.38
C GLY A 29 -6.34 51.10 -16.30
N PHE A 30 -5.99 50.46 -17.42
CA PHE A 30 -4.88 49.53 -17.51
C PHE A 30 -3.52 50.21 -17.27
N ILE A 31 -3.29 51.39 -17.84
CA ILE A 31 -2.09 52.21 -17.62
C ILE A 31 -2.00 52.66 -16.16
N SER A 32 -3.11 53.13 -15.56
CA SER A 32 -3.11 53.55 -14.15
C SER A 32 -2.82 52.39 -13.20
N ILE A 33 -3.23 51.17 -13.55
CA ILE A 33 -2.86 49.97 -12.82
C ILE A 33 -1.35 49.76 -12.98
N ILE A 34 -0.82 49.70 -14.20
CA ILE A 34 0.63 49.51 -14.44
C ILE A 34 1.48 50.55 -13.68
N ASP A 35 1.12 51.83 -13.70
CA ASP A 35 1.83 52.90 -12.98
C ASP A 35 1.75 52.74 -11.46
N ARG A 36 0.62 52.26 -10.95
CA ARG A 36 0.46 51.96 -9.52
C ARG A 36 1.35 50.79 -9.11
N TRP A 37 1.51 49.79 -9.97
CA TRP A 37 2.45 48.69 -9.74
C TRP A 37 3.91 49.17 -9.84
N ALA A 38 4.24 50.06 -10.77
CA ALA A 38 5.59 50.62 -10.93
C ALA A 38 6.06 51.49 -9.75
N LYS A 39 5.13 52.09 -9.01
CA LYS A 39 5.43 52.89 -7.80
C LYS A 39 5.47 52.07 -6.50
N MET A 40 5.31 50.75 -6.57
CA MET A 40 5.39 49.88 -5.39
C MET A 40 6.81 49.88 -4.81
N PRO A 41 6.98 49.82 -3.48
CA PRO A 41 8.29 49.82 -2.87
C PRO A 41 9.05 48.53 -3.25
N ALA A 42 10.36 48.64 -3.53
CA ALA A 42 11.20 47.53 -4.00
C ALA A 42 11.11 46.25 -3.14
N LYS A 43 10.83 46.40 -1.84
CA LYS A 43 10.57 45.28 -0.91
C LYS A 43 9.44 44.35 -1.36
N PHE A 44 8.41 44.86 -2.05
CA PHE A 44 7.30 44.03 -2.54
C PHE A 44 7.76 43.01 -3.59
N TYR A 45 8.62 43.45 -4.53
CA TYR A 45 9.20 42.57 -5.54
C TYR A 45 10.12 41.51 -4.91
N ILE A 46 10.91 41.88 -3.89
CA ILE A 46 11.74 40.93 -3.15
C ILE A 46 10.88 39.84 -2.48
N TRP A 47 9.80 40.22 -1.79
CA TRP A 47 8.87 39.27 -1.18
C TRP A 47 8.17 38.39 -2.22
N ALA A 48 7.78 38.94 -3.37
CA ALA A 48 7.17 38.17 -4.46
C ALA A 48 8.12 37.12 -5.04
N VAL A 49 9.40 37.48 -5.24
CA VAL A 49 10.43 36.53 -5.72
C VAL A 49 10.71 35.46 -4.67
N ILE A 50 10.83 35.83 -3.39
CA ILE A 50 11.01 34.85 -2.30
C ILE A 50 9.83 33.86 -2.28
N LEU A 51 8.60 34.35 -2.35
CA LEU A 51 7.40 33.50 -2.40
C LEU A 51 7.43 32.55 -3.60
N LEU A 52 7.76 33.05 -4.78
CA LEU A 52 7.90 32.26 -6.01
C LEU A 52 8.94 31.14 -5.83
N VAL A 53 10.13 31.47 -5.31
CA VAL A 53 11.21 30.50 -5.09
C VAL A 53 10.79 29.44 -4.07
N VAL A 54 10.13 29.83 -2.98
CA VAL A 54 9.60 28.90 -1.96
C VAL A 54 8.53 27.98 -2.56
N ALA A 55 7.64 28.51 -3.40
CA ALA A 55 6.61 27.70 -4.07
C ALA A 55 7.23 26.67 -5.01
N ILE A 56 8.23 27.07 -5.81
CA ILE A 56 8.96 26.17 -6.71
C ILE A 56 9.71 25.10 -5.90
N ALA A 57 10.45 25.50 -4.88
CA ALA A 57 11.20 24.58 -4.02
C ALA A 57 10.27 23.57 -3.33
N GLY A 58 9.13 24.03 -2.81
CA GLY A 58 8.09 23.17 -2.24
C GLY A 58 7.55 22.15 -3.26
N GLY A 59 7.25 22.61 -4.48
CA GLY A 59 6.81 21.74 -5.58
C GLY A 59 7.84 20.67 -5.92
N VAL A 60 9.13 21.05 -6.03
CA VAL A 60 10.23 20.10 -6.28
C VAL A 60 10.36 19.09 -5.15
N ILE A 61 10.30 19.52 -3.88
CA ILE A 61 10.38 18.60 -2.72
C ILE A 61 9.23 17.59 -2.75
N ILE A 62 8.01 18.05 -3.05
CA ILE A 62 6.83 17.16 -3.15
C ILE A 62 7.03 16.17 -4.30
N ALA A 63 7.42 16.65 -5.49
CA ALA A 63 7.68 15.79 -6.64
C ALA A 63 8.75 14.73 -6.34
N LEU A 64 9.87 15.12 -5.72
CA LEU A 64 10.93 14.20 -5.31
C LEU A 64 10.44 13.18 -4.28
N ARG A 65 9.58 13.57 -3.33
CA ARG A 65 9.00 12.63 -2.36
C ARG A 65 8.07 11.62 -3.03
N MET A 66 7.29 12.03 -4.03
CA MET A 66 6.44 11.12 -4.80
C MET A 66 7.29 10.10 -5.55
N VAL A 67 8.29 10.56 -6.31
CA VAL A 67 9.18 9.69 -7.08
C VAL A 67 9.97 8.74 -6.17
N LYS A 68 10.50 9.23 -5.03
CA LYS A 68 11.22 8.39 -4.07
C LYS A 68 10.36 7.26 -3.50
N LYS A 69 9.08 7.52 -3.22
CA LYS A 69 8.15 6.49 -2.73
C LYS A 69 7.93 5.40 -3.78
N GLU A 70 7.71 5.79 -5.02
CA GLU A 70 7.52 4.85 -6.14
C GLU A 70 8.77 4.03 -6.40
N MET A 71 9.96 4.67 -6.40
CA MET A 71 11.24 3.98 -6.58
C MET A 71 11.55 3.00 -5.45
N ALA A 72 11.27 3.36 -4.19
CA ALA A 72 11.49 2.45 -3.06
C ALA A 72 10.62 1.20 -3.16
N LEU A 73 9.36 1.33 -3.58
CA LEU A 73 8.47 0.19 -3.82
C LEU A 73 8.95 -0.66 -5.01
N ALA A 74 9.39 -0.01 -6.09
CA ALA A 74 9.93 -0.70 -7.26
C ALA A 74 11.22 -1.47 -6.94
N GLN A 75 12.11 -0.88 -6.14
CA GLN A 75 13.34 -1.51 -5.66
C GLN A 75 13.03 -2.73 -4.78
N LEU A 76 12.13 -2.61 -3.80
CA LEU A 76 11.72 -3.75 -2.98
C LEU A 76 11.14 -4.89 -3.84
N LYS A 77 10.34 -4.57 -4.86
CA LYS A 77 9.82 -5.56 -5.80
C LYS A 77 10.95 -6.22 -6.59
N SER A 78 11.90 -5.43 -7.09
CA SER A 78 13.07 -5.92 -7.84
C SER A 78 13.96 -6.82 -6.99
N ASP A 79 14.30 -6.38 -5.77
CA ASP A 79 15.14 -7.11 -4.83
C ASP A 79 14.46 -8.42 -4.39
N PHE A 80 13.14 -8.39 -4.18
CA PHE A 80 12.36 -9.58 -3.89
C PHE A 80 12.39 -10.58 -5.05
N VAL A 81 12.15 -10.13 -6.28
CA VAL A 81 12.19 -11.01 -7.47
C VAL A 81 13.61 -11.57 -7.67
N SER A 82 14.63 -10.74 -7.51
CA SER A 82 16.04 -11.16 -7.63
C SER A 82 16.42 -12.20 -6.57
N ASN A 83 16.05 -11.98 -5.30
CA ASN A 83 16.32 -12.91 -4.22
C ASN A 83 15.54 -14.21 -4.40
N ALA A 84 14.25 -14.14 -4.76
CA ALA A 84 13.46 -15.31 -5.07
C ALA A 84 14.09 -16.11 -6.23
N ALA A 85 14.53 -15.46 -7.30
CA ALA A 85 15.20 -16.12 -8.41
C ALA A 85 16.49 -16.83 -7.99
N HIS A 86 17.30 -16.22 -7.12
CA HIS A 86 18.51 -16.84 -6.58
C HIS A 86 18.18 -18.06 -5.71
N GLU A 87 17.17 -17.97 -4.84
CA GLU A 87 16.73 -19.09 -4.01
C GLU A 87 16.10 -20.23 -4.81
N LEU A 88 15.52 -19.96 -5.98
CA LEU A 88 14.96 -20.96 -6.89
C LEU A 88 16.04 -21.68 -7.73
N LYS A 89 17.16 -21.00 -8.04
CA LYS A 89 18.21 -21.54 -8.91
C LYS A 89 18.93 -22.73 -8.26
N THR A 90 19.14 -22.68 -6.95
CA THR A 90 19.79 -23.74 -6.16
C THR A 90 19.02 -25.08 -6.17
N PRO A 91 17.72 -25.15 -5.78
CA PRO A 91 16.96 -26.40 -5.82
C PRO A 91 16.79 -26.93 -7.24
N LEU A 92 16.61 -26.04 -8.24
CA LEU A 92 16.51 -26.44 -9.64
C LEU A 92 17.80 -27.10 -10.16
N THR A 93 18.96 -26.57 -9.78
CA THR A 93 20.27 -27.13 -10.15
C THR A 93 20.46 -28.51 -9.53
N SER A 94 20.06 -28.68 -8.26
CA SER A 94 20.09 -29.99 -7.58
C SER A 94 19.20 -31.01 -8.30
N ILE A 95 17.96 -30.65 -8.61
CA ILE A 95 17.03 -31.53 -9.35
C ILE A 95 17.64 -31.97 -10.68
N ASN A 96 18.19 -31.02 -11.45
CA ASN A 96 18.81 -31.34 -12.74
C ASN A 96 20.02 -32.25 -12.57
N MET A 97 20.87 -32.02 -11.57
CA MET A 97 22.03 -32.85 -11.30
C MET A 97 21.63 -34.31 -10.99
N PHE A 98 20.68 -34.52 -10.06
CA PHE A 98 20.22 -35.87 -9.72
C PHE A 98 19.47 -36.54 -10.88
N ALA A 99 18.69 -35.77 -11.65
CA ALA A 99 18.03 -36.29 -12.85
C ALA A 99 19.04 -36.70 -13.93
N GLU A 100 20.12 -35.93 -14.10
CA GLU A 100 21.20 -36.24 -15.03
C GLU A 100 22.00 -37.47 -14.59
N MET A 101 22.28 -37.63 -13.29
CA MET A 101 22.90 -38.86 -12.76
C MET A 101 22.04 -40.09 -13.02
N LEU A 102 20.72 -40.00 -12.86
CA LEU A 102 19.79 -41.08 -13.19
C LEU A 102 19.75 -41.38 -14.70
N LEU A 103 19.72 -40.35 -15.55
CA LEU A 103 19.72 -40.52 -17.02
C LEU A 103 21.01 -41.14 -17.54
N LEU A 104 22.15 -40.75 -16.96
CA LEU A 104 23.47 -41.30 -17.32
C LEU A 104 23.75 -42.66 -16.68
N LYS A 105 22.82 -43.21 -15.90
CA LYS A 105 22.98 -44.44 -15.11
C LYS A 105 24.22 -44.40 -14.20
N LEU A 106 24.51 -43.22 -13.66
CA LEU A 106 25.56 -42.99 -12.65
C LEU A 106 25.02 -43.34 -11.27
N TYR A 107 24.76 -44.63 -11.02
CA TYR A 107 24.37 -45.16 -9.72
C TYR A 107 24.82 -46.62 -9.60
N GLU A 108 25.20 -47.06 -8.40
CA GLU A 108 25.76 -48.40 -8.17
C GLU A 108 24.68 -49.48 -8.02
N ASN A 109 23.51 -49.12 -7.51
CA ASN A 109 22.41 -50.05 -7.24
C ASN A 109 21.04 -49.34 -7.23
N ASP A 110 19.97 -50.13 -7.27
CA ASP A 110 18.59 -49.60 -7.30
C ASP A 110 18.24 -48.77 -6.05
N ALA A 111 18.90 -49.05 -4.91
CA ALA A 111 18.71 -48.28 -3.68
C ALA A 111 19.24 -46.84 -3.81
N GLU A 112 20.40 -46.65 -4.43
CA GLU A 112 20.97 -45.31 -4.70
C GLU A 112 20.12 -44.54 -5.73
N ALA A 113 19.59 -45.21 -6.75
CA ALA A 113 18.66 -44.59 -7.69
C ALA A 113 17.37 -44.12 -6.99
N GLU A 114 16.86 -44.89 -6.02
CA GLU A 114 15.70 -44.49 -5.21
C GLU A 114 16.03 -43.28 -4.31
N GLU A 115 17.25 -43.20 -3.77
CA GLU A 115 17.72 -42.05 -2.99
C GLU A 115 17.75 -40.77 -3.86
N TYR A 116 18.25 -40.85 -5.09
CA TYR A 116 18.26 -39.71 -6.03
C TYR A 116 16.84 -39.23 -6.35
N LEU A 117 15.89 -40.16 -6.58
CA LEU A 117 14.49 -39.83 -6.78
C LEU A 117 13.87 -39.14 -5.55
N ARG A 118 14.22 -39.57 -4.33
CA ARG A 118 13.77 -38.90 -3.09
C ARG A 118 14.34 -37.49 -2.98
N VAL A 119 15.59 -37.26 -3.37
CA VAL A 119 16.17 -35.90 -3.37
C VAL A 119 15.46 -35.00 -4.37
N ILE A 120 15.20 -35.49 -5.58
CA ILE A 120 14.41 -34.75 -6.60
C ILE A 120 13.04 -34.38 -6.06
N GLN A 121 12.33 -35.32 -5.43
CA GLN A 121 11.01 -35.07 -4.85
C GLN A 121 11.07 -34.02 -3.73
N LYS A 122 12.08 -34.11 -2.85
CA LYS A 122 12.28 -33.16 -1.74
C LYS A 122 12.53 -31.74 -2.24
N GLU A 123 13.42 -31.56 -3.21
CA GLU A 123 13.73 -30.25 -3.78
C GLU A 123 12.56 -29.70 -4.61
N SER A 124 11.80 -30.56 -5.30
CA SER A 124 10.57 -30.16 -5.99
C SER A 124 9.52 -29.61 -5.02
N ASN A 125 9.30 -30.30 -3.90
CA ASN A 125 8.41 -29.83 -2.83
C ASN A 125 8.92 -28.53 -2.19
N ARG A 126 10.24 -28.34 -2.07
CA ARG A 126 10.83 -27.09 -1.59
C ARG A 126 10.56 -25.93 -2.56
N LEU A 127 10.64 -26.19 -3.87
CA LEU A 127 10.34 -25.22 -4.92
C LEU A 127 8.87 -24.78 -4.87
N ILE A 128 7.94 -25.73 -4.73
CA ILE A 128 6.49 -25.45 -4.60
C ILE A 128 6.24 -24.51 -3.42
N ARG A 129 6.78 -24.82 -2.23
CA ARG A 129 6.67 -23.95 -1.05
C ARG A 129 7.26 -22.55 -1.27
N LEU A 130 8.31 -22.42 -2.09
CA LEU A 130 8.92 -21.12 -2.39
C LEU A 130 7.99 -20.27 -3.27
N VAL A 131 7.36 -20.90 -4.27
CA VAL A 131 6.39 -20.26 -5.17
C VAL A 131 5.12 -19.84 -4.41
N GLU A 132 4.62 -20.68 -3.51
CA GLU A 132 3.46 -20.34 -2.65
C GLU A 132 3.73 -19.08 -1.84
N ARG A 133 4.90 -18.96 -1.19
CA ARG A 133 5.28 -17.75 -0.44
C ARG A 133 5.30 -16.49 -1.31
N VAL A 134 5.71 -16.61 -2.58
CA VAL A 134 5.68 -15.50 -3.54
C VAL A 134 4.24 -15.11 -3.90
N MET A 135 3.36 -16.10 -4.10
CA MET A 135 1.95 -15.85 -4.39
C MET A 135 1.19 -15.25 -3.19
N ASP A 136 1.48 -15.70 -1.96
CA ASP A 136 0.86 -15.16 -0.75
C ASP A 136 1.24 -13.69 -0.52
N PHE A 137 2.50 -13.33 -0.76
CA PHE A 137 2.93 -11.93 -0.71
C PHE A 137 2.20 -11.05 -1.74
N SER A 138 1.93 -11.57 -2.94
CA SER A 138 1.13 -10.87 -3.95
C SER A 138 -0.34 -10.71 -3.55
N ARG A 139 -0.90 -11.63 -2.75
CA ARG A 139 -2.28 -11.54 -2.25
C ARG A 139 -2.42 -10.51 -1.15
N ILE A 140 -1.44 -10.40 -0.24
CA ILE A 140 -1.44 -9.40 0.84
C ILE A 140 -1.44 -7.96 0.29
N GLN A 141 -0.85 -7.72 -0.87
CA GLN A 141 -0.89 -6.39 -1.53
C GLN A 141 -2.24 -6.08 -2.21
N LYS A 142 -3.06 -7.09 -2.51
CA LYS A 142 -4.36 -6.93 -3.18
C LYS A 142 -5.49 -7.08 -2.16
N GLU A 143 -6.00 -5.93 -1.73
CA GLU A 143 -7.24 -5.76 -0.97
C GLU A 143 -7.33 -6.47 0.38
N PHE A 144 -7.02 -5.71 1.45
CA PHE A 144 -7.67 -5.95 2.74
C PHE A 144 -9.15 -5.57 2.62
N HIS A 145 -9.99 -6.50 2.18
CA HIS A 145 -11.44 -6.38 2.38
C HIS A 145 -11.71 -6.59 3.86
N TYR A 146 -11.79 -5.49 4.61
CA TYR A 146 -12.19 -5.52 6.02
C TYR A 146 -13.65 -5.96 6.10
N LYS A 147 -13.86 -7.26 6.29
CA LYS A 147 -15.16 -7.83 6.56
C LYS A 147 -15.37 -7.80 8.07
N GLN A 148 -16.38 -7.06 8.52
CA GLN A 148 -16.71 -6.93 9.93
C GLN A 148 -17.41 -8.22 10.40
N GLU A 149 -16.62 -9.25 10.72
CA GLU A 149 -17.08 -10.51 11.30
C GLU A 149 -16.88 -10.51 12.81
N SER A 150 -17.78 -11.19 13.53
CA SER A 150 -17.74 -11.24 14.99
C SER A 150 -16.52 -12.04 15.46
N ILE A 151 -15.75 -11.50 16.41
CA ILE A 151 -14.52 -12.14 16.93
C ILE A 151 -14.78 -13.57 17.43
N SER A 152 -15.98 -13.83 17.96
CA SER A 152 -16.40 -15.15 18.45
C SER A 152 -16.42 -16.23 17.35
N GLU A 153 -16.81 -15.87 16.13
CA GLU A 153 -16.92 -16.79 14.99
C GLU A 153 -15.55 -17.12 14.37
N VAL A 154 -14.64 -16.14 14.37
CA VAL A 154 -13.24 -16.33 13.94
C VAL A 154 -12.48 -17.22 14.94
N ILE A 155 -12.73 -17.07 16.24
CA ILE A 155 -12.10 -17.91 17.28
C ILE A 155 -12.58 -19.36 17.16
N LEU A 156 -13.89 -19.58 16.98
CA LEU A 156 -14.45 -20.93 16.87
C LEU A 156 -13.94 -21.66 15.62
N SER A 157 -13.93 -21.00 14.47
CA SER A 157 -13.42 -21.57 13.21
C SER A 157 -11.91 -21.86 13.27
N THR A 158 -11.12 -20.99 13.90
CA THR A 158 -9.68 -21.24 14.09
C THR A 158 -9.43 -22.43 15.03
N VAL A 159 -10.17 -22.54 16.13
CA VAL A 159 -10.06 -23.67 17.07
C VAL A 159 -10.44 -25.00 16.40
N GLU A 160 -11.40 -25.00 15.48
CA GLU A 160 -11.80 -26.19 14.72
C GLU A 160 -10.71 -26.67 13.76
N ILE A 161 -10.03 -25.74 13.07
CA ILE A 161 -8.90 -26.05 12.18
C ILE A 161 -7.73 -26.67 12.96
N PHE A 162 -7.41 -26.13 14.14
CA PHE A 162 -6.31 -26.62 14.95
C PHE A 162 -6.65 -27.88 15.76
N ARG A 163 -7.93 -28.23 15.96
CA ARG A 163 -8.31 -29.47 16.65
C ARG A 163 -7.75 -30.72 15.98
N ALA A 164 -7.63 -30.74 14.65
CA ALA A 164 -7.06 -31.87 13.93
C ALA A 164 -5.58 -32.12 14.25
N GLN A 165 -4.83 -31.08 14.64
CA GLN A 165 -3.41 -31.17 15.03
C GLN A 165 -3.21 -31.39 16.53
N LEU A 166 -4.25 -31.14 17.35
CA LEU A 166 -4.20 -31.26 18.80
C LEU A 166 -4.60 -32.63 19.33
N VAL A 167 -4.97 -33.59 18.47
CA VAL A 167 -5.24 -34.98 18.90
C VAL A 167 -3.94 -35.74 19.20
N GLU A 168 -2.80 -35.29 18.66
CA GLU A 168 -1.49 -35.96 18.83
C GLU A 168 -0.74 -35.49 20.10
N LEU A 169 -1.19 -34.41 20.73
CA LEU A 169 -0.68 -33.85 21.98
C LEU A 169 -1.88 -33.70 22.91
N ASP A 170 -2.01 -34.54 23.96
CA ASP A 170 -3.12 -34.59 24.94
C ASP A 170 -3.36 -33.25 25.68
N VAL A 171 -3.80 -32.23 24.95
CA VAL A 171 -3.95 -30.85 25.40
C VAL A 171 -5.42 -30.49 25.32
N LYS A 172 -6.06 -30.46 26.50
CA LYS A 172 -7.45 -30.00 26.66
C LYS A 172 -7.52 -28.48 26.44
N VAL A 173 -8.03 -28.04 25.30
CA VAL A 173 -8.36 -26.63 25.04
C VAL A 173 -9.67 -26.28 25.73
N ASN A 174 -9.61 -25.44 26.77
CA ASN A 174 -10.78 -24.96 27.49
C ASN A 174 -11.09 -23.52 27.08
N SER A 175 -12.08 -23.33 26.20
CA SER A 175 -12.49 -22.00 25.70
C SER A 175 -13.48 -21.35 26.67
N HIS A 176 -12.98 -20.83 27.80
CA HIS A 176 -13.77 -19.93 28.63
C HIS A 176 -13.84 -18.54 27.98
N CYS A 177 -14.89 -18.28 27.19
CA CYS A 177 -15.24 -16.94 26.75
C CYS A 177 -15.74 -16.12 27.96
N CYS A 178 -14.87 -15.33 28.57
CA CYS A 178 -15.25 -14.36 29.58
C CYS A 178 -15.83 -13.11 28.90
N CYS A 179 -17.05 -13.22 28.37
CA CYS A 179 -17.82 -12.08 27.86
C CYS A 179 -19.31 -12.31 28.17
N GLN A 180 -19.68 -12.02 29.43
CA GLN A 180 -21.07 -11.71 29.74
C GLN A 180 -21.30 -10.22 29.47
N PRO A 181 -22.31 -9.84 28.67
CA PRO A 181 -22.57 -8.44 28.37
C PRO A 181 -23.27 -7.78 29.56
N GLY A 182 -22.65 -6.74 30.12
CA GLY A 182 -23.35 -5.76 30.94
C GLY A 182 -22.90 -5.60 32.39
N ARG A 183 -21.71 -5.03 32.62
CA ARG A 183 -21.45 -3.99 33.64
C ARG A 183 -20.01 -3.47 33.51
N TRP A 184 -19.80 -2.39 32.75
CA TRP A 184 -18.52 -1.67 32.80
C TRP A 184 -18.56 -0.68 33.95
N SER A 185 -18.05 -1.07 35.11
CA SER A 185 -17.72 -0.13 36.20
C SER A 185 -16.31 0.42 35.93
N ALA A 186 -16.21 1.72 35.67
CA ALA A 186 -14.97 2.43 35.40
C ALA A 186 -14.15 2.67 36.69
N SER A 187 -13.87 1.61 37.45
CA SER A 187 -13.06 1.66 38.67
C SER A 187 -12.13 0.45 38.71
N ASP A 188 -11.10 0.44 37.87
CA ASP A 188 -9.81 -0.14 38.24
C ASP A 188 -8.76 0.28 37.21
N ARG A 189 -8.10 1.41 37.51
CA ARG A 189 -7.06 2.01 36.67
C ARG A 189 -5.64 1.71 37.22
N SER A 190 -5.48 0.68 38.06
CA SER A 190 -4.26 0.58 38.87
C SER A 190 -3.76 -0.85 39.12
N TYR A 191 -3.67 -1.70 38.09
CA TYR A 191 -2.82 -2.91 38.17
C TYR A 191 -2.18 -3.23 36.81
N TRP A 192 -1.56 -2.24 36.19
CA TRP A 192 -0.51 -2.47 35.20
C TRP A 192 0.81 -2.38 35.94
N PHE A 193 1.39 -3.52 36.33
CA PHE A 193 2.84 -3.78 36.44
C PHE A 193 3.05 -5.05 37.26
N SER A 194 3.91 -5.95 36.75
CA SER A 194 4.42 -7.17 37.39
C SER A 194 3.42 -8.34 37.51
N LYS A 195 3.53 -9.37 36.66
CA LYS A 195 4.49 -10.49 36.80
C LYS A 195 4.24 -11.54 35.71
N SER A 196 5.33 -12.06 35.13
CA SER A 196 5.34 -13.23 34.26
C SER A 196 4.67 -14.46 34.89
N LEU A 197 4.22 -15.36 34.00
CA LEU A 197 3.97 -16.78 34.20
C LEU A 197 2.72 -17.19 35.01
N VAL A 198 1.87 -17.95 34.32
CA VAL A 198 1.19 -19.16 34.82
C VAL A 198 0.74 -19.06 36.27
N THR A 199 -0.50 -18.63 36.51
CA THR A 199 -1.16 -18.92 37.80
C THR A 199 -2.65 -19.19 37.57
N PHE A 200 -2.92 -20.49 37.42
CA PHE A 200 -3.87 -21.23 38.26
C PHE A 200 -5.32 -20.74 38.33
N CYS A 201 -6.15 -21.35 37.48
CA CYS A 201 -7.59 -21.43 37.69
C CYS A 201 -7.87 -22.54 38.73
N GLN A 202 -7.82 -22.20 40.02
CA GLN A 202 -8.39 -23.04 41.08
C GLN A 202 -9.35 -22.21 41.91
N LYS A 203 -10.65 -22.41 41.69
CA LYS A 203 -11.66 -22.13 42.70
C LYS A 203 -12.76 -23.18 42.64
N ASN A 204 -12.56 -24.17 43.50
CA ASN A 204 -13.52 -24.94 44.29
C ASN A 204 -14.81 -25.42 43.61
N PHE A 205 -14.81 -26.73 43.36
CA PHE A 205 -16.00 -27.58 43.48
C PHE A 205 -16.12 -28.00 44.96
N THR A 206 -17.05 -27.37 45.67
CA THR A 206 -17.96 -27.98 46.68
C THR A 206 -19.15 -27.06 46.78
#